data_AF-A0A4Y2UBX6-F1
#
_entry.id   AF-A0A4Y2UBX6-F1
#
_cell.length_a   1.000
_cell.length_b   1.000
_cell.length_c   1.000
_cell.angle_alpha   90.00
_cell.angle_beta   90.00
_cell.angle_gamma   90.00
#
_symmetry.space_group_name_H-M   'P 1'
#
loop_
_entity.id
_entity.type
_entity.pdbx_description
1 polymer ?
#
loop_
_entity_poly.entity_id
_entity_poly.type
_entity_poly.pdbx_seq_one_letter_code
_entity_poly.pdbx_strand_id
1 'polypeptide(L)'
;MRAQIATYKEVDDRFSVIHIDIIGPFPTSEGKTYCLTCIDRFACWIDVIPLAIVTAETVAREFYYHWISRFGMPYRVIADQSSQSTQFY
;
A
#
# COMPACT_ATOMS: atom_id res chain seq x y z
N MET A 1 16.68 13.85 24.63
CA MET A 1 17.35 12.53 24.53
C MET A 1 17.09 12.02 23.11
N ARG A 2 18.14 11.68 22.37
CA ARG A 2 18.11 11.46 20.91
C ARG A 2 17.22 10.27 20.55
N ALA A 3 16.25 10.46 19.64
CA ALA A 3 15.57 9.35 19.01
C ALA A 3 16.61 8.49 18.26
N GLN A 4 16.61 7.19 18.53
CA GLN A 4 17.47 6.25 17.83
C GLN A 4 16.96 6.16 16.39
N ILE A 5 17.65 6.83 15.46
CA ILE A 5 17.41 6.68 14.02
C ILE A 5 17.81 5.25 13.70
N ALA A 6 16.82 4.37 13.51
CA ALA A 6 17.06 3.04 13.00
C ALA A 6 17.85 3.18 11.70
N THR A 7 19.03 2.57 11.64
CA THR A 7 19.85 2.54 10.43
C THR A 7 19.17 1.59 9.46
N TYR A 8 18.24 2.12 8.66
CA TYR A 8 17.63 1.38 7.57
C TYR A 8 18.71 1.17 6.51
N LYS A 9 19.05 -0.09 6.24
CA LYS A 9 19.84 -0.43 5.06
C LYS A 9 18.92 -0.20 3.87
N GLU A 10 19.07 0.93 3.19
CA GLU A 10 18.38 1.19 1.93
C GLU A 10 18.63 0.01 1.00
N VAL A 11 17.56 -0.75 0.73
CA VAL A 11 17.54 -1.64 -0.43
C VAL A 11 17.35 -0.67 -1.59
N ASP A 12 18.46 -0.21 -2.15
CA ASP A 12 18.55 0.91 -3.09
C ASP A 12 18.19 0.48 -4.53
N ASP A 13 17.21 -0.42 -4.64
CA ASP A 13 16.75 -0.99 -5.89
C ASP A 13 15.29 -0.59 -6.15
N ARG A 14 15.01 -0.14 -7.38
CA ARG A 14 13.66 0.23 -7.84
C ARG A 14 12.67 -0.89 -7.54
N PHE A 15 11.51 -0.53 -7.01
CA PHE A 15 10.39 -1.45 -6.76
C PHE A 15 10.69 -2.59 -5.77
N SER A 16 11.77 -2.48 -4.97
CA SER A 16 12.16 -3.53 -4.02
C SER A 16 11.44 -3.44 -2.68
N VAL A 17 11.18 -2.22 -2.19
CA VAL A 17 10.50 -1.98 -0.90
C VAL A 17 9.32 -1.04 -1.10
N ILE A 18 8.12 -1.60 -0.95
CA ILE A 18 6.87 -0.92 -1.28
C ILE A 18 6.10 -0.64 -0.01
N HIS A 19 5.61 0.59 0.13
CA HIS A 19 4.65 0.95 1.15
C HIS A 19 3.24 0.84 0.58
N ILE A 20 2.37 0.10 1.26
CA ILE A 20 0.95 0.03 0.93
C ILE A 20 0.10 0.57 2.07
N ASP A 21 -0.94 1.30 1.72
CA ASP A 21 -1.90 1.83 2.69
C ASP A 21 -3.30 1.91 2.09
N ILE A 22 -4.32 1.83 2.94
CA ILE A 22 -5.72 2.00 2.57
C ILE A 22 -6.20 3.34 3.10
N ILE A 23 -6.61 4.20 2.18
CA ILE A 23 -7.13 5.52 2.49
C ILE A 23 -8.63 5.60 2.18
N GLY A 24 -9.38 6.33 3.01
CA GLY A 24 -10.82 6.52 2.89
C GLY A 24 -11.54 6.42 4.25
N PRO A 25 -12.89 6.40 4.25
CA PRO A 25 -13.76 6.48 3.07
C PRO A 25 -13.84 7.89 2.47
N PHE A 26 -13.89 7.97 1.14
CA PHE A 26 -14.13 9.16 0.33
C PHE A 26 -15.58 9.19 -0.17
N PRO A 27 -16.07 10.34 -0.68
CA PRO A 27 -17.32 10.37 -1.43
C PRO A 27 -17.30 9.33 -2.55
N THR A 28 -18.42 8.60 -2.69
CA THR A 28 -18.54 7.52 -3.67
C THR A 28 -18.31 8.03 -5.09
N SER A 29 -17.38 7.39 -5.79
CA SER A 29 -17.19 7.53 -7.24
C SER A 29 -17.29 6.15 -7.88
N GLU A 30 -18.29 5.94 -8.75
CA GLU A 30 -18.54 4.64 -9.40
C GLU A 30 -18.66 3.45 -8.42
N GLY A 31 -19.25 3.69 -7.24
CA GLY A 31 -19.38 2.66 -6.21
C GLY A 31 -18.09 2.38 -5.42
N LYS A 32 -17.04 3.18 -5.59
CA LYS A 32 -15.76 3.06 -4.89
C LYS A 32 -15.60 4.19 -3.89
N THR A 33 -15.20 3.84 -2.67
CA THR A 33 -15.07 4.77 -1.53
C THR A 33 -13.70 4.70 -0.86
N TYR A 34 -12.87 3.71 -1.19
CA TYR A 34 -11.52 3.58 -0.65
C TYR A 34 -10.49 3.60 -1.77
N CYS A 35 -9.23 3.82 -1.43
CA CYS A 35 -8.12 3.60 -2.35
C CYS A 35 -7.00 2.80 -1.66
N LEU A 36 -6.47 1.80 -2.35
CA LEU A 36 -5.18 1.20 -2.04
C LEU A 36 -4.09 2.06 -2.68
N THR A 37 -3.19 2.57 -1.86
CA THR A 37 -1.99 3.28 -2.33
C THR A 37 -0.81 2.32 -2.31
N CYS A 38 0.03 2.38 -3.34
CA CYS A 38 1.28 1.62 -3.44
C CYS A 38 2.40 2.60 -3.80
N ILE A 39 3.39 2.73 -2.93
CA ILE A 39 4.45 3.73 -3.05
C ILE A 39 5.81 3.05 -3.05
N ASP A 40 6.57 3.21 -4.14
CA ASP A 40 8.00 2.87 -4.17
C ASP A 40 8.82 4.09 -3.77
N ARG A 41 9.56 3.97 -2.66
CA ARG A 41 10.36 5.08 -2.11
C ARG A 41 11.57 5.42 -2.98
N PHE A 42 12.14 4.44 -3.69
CA PHE A 42 13.34 4.65 -4.50
C PHE A 42 13.02 5.37 -5.82
N ALA A 43 12.01 4.90 -6.57
CA ALA A 43 11.64 5.51 -7.85
C ALA A 43 10.70 6.72 -7.72
N CYS A 44 10.26 7.07 -6.51
CA CYS A 44 9.17 8.02 -6.25
C CYS A 44 7.90 7.67 -7.06
N TRP A 45 7.66 6.38 -7.29
CA TRP A 45 6.50 5.90 -8.05
C TRP A 45 5.30 5.68 -7.13
N ILE A 46 4.11 6.11 -7.58
CA ILE A 46 2.87 5.98 -6.83
C ILE A 46 1.78 5.41 -7.74
N ASP A 47 1.16 4.31 -7.32
CA ASP A 47 -0.10 3.83 -7.89
C ASP A 47 -1.22 3.98 -6.84
N VAL A 48 -2.38 4.50 -7.27
CA VAL A 48 -3.58 4.68 -6.43
C VAL A 48 -4.72 3.91 -7.08
N ILE A 49 -5.19 2.87 -6.40
CA ILE A 49 -6.14 1.90 -6.94
C ILE A 49 -7.46 2.04 -6.17
N PRO A 50 -8.55 2.47 -6.82
CA PRO A 50 -9.82 2.68 -6.13
C PRO A 50 -10.52 1.34 -5.82
N LEU A 51 -11.03 1.21 -4.61
CA LEU A 51 -11.68 0.01 -4.07
C LEU A 51 -13.12 0.29 -3.65
N ALA A 52 -14.02 -0.64 -3.98
CA ALA A 52 -15.39 -0.65 -3.47
C ALA A 52 -15.50 -1.29 -2.08
N ILE A 53 -14.68 -2.31 -1.82
CA ILE A 53 -14.68 -3.09 -0.59
C ILE A 53 -13.24 -3.28 -0.14
N VAL A 54 -13.00 -3.15 1.17
CA VAL A 54 -11.69 -3.37 1.78
C VAL A 54 -11.68 -4.71 2.51
N THR A 55 -11.28 -5.75 1.80
CA THR A 55 -10.94 -7.06 2.37
C THR A 55 -9.51 -7.41 2.03
N ALA A 56 -8.86 -8.25 2.84
CA ALA A 56 -7.52 -8.73 2.56
C ALA A 56 -7.40 -9.38 1.17
N GLU A 57 -8.43 -10.12 0.74
CA GLU A 57 -8.51 -10.72 -0.60
C GLU A 57 -8.54 -9.66 -1.71
N THR A 58 -9.42 -8.65 -1.57
CA THR A 58 -9.52 -7.58 -2.57
C THR A 58 -8.20 -6.81 -2.67
N VAL A 59 -7.59 -6.47 -1.53
CA VAL A 59 -6.30 -5.77 -1.48
C VAL A 59 -5.20 -6.59 -2.14
N ALA A 60 -5.08 -7.88 -1.80
CA ALA A 60 -4.07 -8.76 -2.39
C ALA A 60 -4.24 -8.91 -3.90
N ARG A 61 -5.50 -9.05 -4.36
CA ARG A 61 -5.83 -9.14 -5.79
C ARG A 61 -5.47 -7.87 -6.53
N GLU A 62 -5.90 -6.71 -6.04
CA GLU A 62 -5.61 -5.43 -6.68
C GLU A 62 -4.10 -5.13 -6.66
N PHE A 63 -3.41 -5.45 -5.57
CA PHE A 63 -1.95 -5.32 -5.50
C PHE A 63 -1.24 -6.22 -6.52
N TYR A 64 -1.69 -7.47 -6.67
CA TYR A 64 -1.13 -8.36 -7.67
C TYR A 64 -1.31 -7.82 -9.09
N TYR A 65 -2.52 -7.39 -9.44
CA TYR A 65 -2.81 -6.90 -10.79
C TYR A 65 -2.15 -5.57 -11.12
N HIS A 66 -2.09 -4.63 -10.17
CA HIS A 66 -1.60 -3.29 -10.46
C HIS A 66 -0.11 -3.09 -10.16
N TRP A 67 0.47 -3.93 -9.30
CA TRP A 67 1.89 -3.84 -8.94
C TRP A 67 2.69 -5.04 -9.43
N ILE A 68 2.40 -6.24 -8.91
CA ILE A 68 3.24 -7.43 -9.13
C ILE A 68 3.29 -7.79 -10.62
N SER A 69 2.16 -7.70 -11.33
CA SER A 69 2.09 -7.99 -12.76
C SER A 69 2.94 -7.04 -13.63
N ARG A 70 3.20 -5.81 -13.14
CA ARG A 70 3.89 -4.74 -13.88
C ARG A 70 5.36 -4.62 -13.51
N PHE A 71 5.68 -4.72 -12.23
CA PHE A 71 7.02 -4.45 -11.69
C PHE A 71 7.71 -5.70 -11.10
N GLY A 72 6.97 -6.80 -10.95
CA GLY A 72 7.46 -8.03 -10.31
C GLY A 72 7.21 -8.07 -8.80
N MET A 73 7.66 -9.17 -8.18
CA MET A 73 7.52 -9.38 -6.74
C MET A 73 8.49 -8.48 -5.98
N PRO A 74 8.00 -7.58 -5.10
CA PRO A 74 8.89 -6.79 -4.26
C PRO A 74 9.60 -7.67 -3.23
N TYR A 75 10.80 -7.25 -2.83
CA TYR A 75 11.52 -7.89 -1.74
C TYR A 75 10.81 -7.71 -0.40
N ARG A 76 10.19 -6.54 -0.19
CA ARG A 76 9.46 -6.22 1.04
C ARG A 76 8.22 -5.38 0.74
N VAL A 77 7.11 -5.75 1.36
CA VAL A 77 5.90 -4.93 1.44
C VAL A 77 5.74 -4.48 2.87
N ILE A 78 5.61 -3.17 3.07
CA ILE A 78 5.30 -2.53 4.34
C ILE A 78 3.85 -2.09 4.25
N ALA A 79 3.00 -2.59 5.14
CA ALA A 79 1.60 -2.19 5.21
C ALA A 79 1.36 -1.50 6.55
N ASP A 80 0.79 -0.29 6.53
CA ASP A 80 0.41 0.37 7.76
C ASP A 80 -0.87 -0.29 8.32
N GLN A 81 -0.79 -0.79 9.55
CA GLN A 81 -1.98 -1.11 10.33
C GLN A 81 -2.53 0.19 10.89
N SER A 82 -3.29 0.95 10.09
CA SER A 82 -4.12 2.00 10.67
C SER A 82 -5.15 1.33 11.59
N SER A 83 -5.12 1.72 12.87
CA SER A 83 -5.90 1.14 13.98
C SER A 83 -7.42 1.37 13.87
N GLN A 84 -7.93 1.63 12.66
CA GLN A 84 -9.33 1.90 12.31
C GLN A 84 -10.03 0.66 11.74
N SER A 85 -9.39 -0.52 11.75
CA SER A 85 -10.01 -1.79 11.35
C SER A 85 -10.82 -2.48 12.46
N THR A 86 -11.05 -1.83 13.61
CA THR A 86 -11.87 -2.37 14.71
C THR A 86 -13.30 -1.85 14.65
N GLN A 87 -13.98 -2.09 13.55
CA GLN A 87 -15.43 -2.29 13.51
C GLN A 87 -15.71 -2.87 12.14
N PHE A 88 -16.11 -4.14 12.09
CA PHE A 88 -17.00 -4.80 11.12
C PHE A 88 -16.72 -6.31 11.22
N TYR A 89 -17.28 -6.90 12.28
CA TYR A 89 -17.90 -8.23 12.17
C TYR A 89 -19.27 -8.06 11.52
#